data_AF-A0A5K0YCT0-F1
#
_entry.id   AF-A0A5K0YCT0-F1
#
_cell.length_a   1.000
_cell.length_b   1.000
_cell.length_c   1.000
_cell.angle_alpha   90.00
_cell.angle_beta   90.00
_cell.angle_gamma   90.00
#
_symmetry.space_group_name_H-M   'P 1'
#
loop_
_entity.id
_entity.type
_entity.pdbx_description
1 polymer ?
#
loop_
_entity_poly.entity_id
_entity_poly.type
_entity_poly.pdbx_seq_one_letter_code
_entity_poly.pdbx_strand_id
1 'polypeptide(L)'
;GYDGIKPGWTRVSFCYYSPNEEMAFVTDAIEFVAAYGYRFLHLYEFDWMTGNWNFMKSGFRYKKVMKLLEKTQSSRTCLCSPGNDTNSKYEEYLEIARSIAAELPDFPTSRAIPEVLDPQL
;
A
#
# COMPACT_ATOMS: atom_id res chain seq x y z
N GLY A 1 16.16 8.02 18.95
CA GLY A 1 14.98 7.67 19.76
C GLY A 1 14.09 6.78 18.92
N TYR A 2 13.28 5.92 19.52
CA TYR A 2 12.35 5.06 18.78
C TYR A 2 11.17 5.88 18.25
N ASP A 3 11.39 6.66 17.19
CA ASP A 3 10.38 7.56 16.63
C ASP A 3 9.27 6.83 15.85
N GLY A 4 9.40 5.52 15.67
CA GLY A 4 8.48 4.65 14.95
C GLY A 4 7.14 4.33 15.62
N ILE A 5 7.05 4.51 16.94
CA ILE A 5 5.90 4.03 17.74
C ILE A 5 4.82 5.11 17.87
N LYS A 6 5.08 6.33 17.39
CA LYS A 6 4.13 7.44 17.51
C LYS A 6 2.92 7.19 16.60
N PRO A 7 1.68 7.21 17.14
CA PRO A 7 0.48 7.08 16.32
C PRO A 7 0.42 8.23 15.31
N GLY A 8 0.39 7.88 14.03
CA GLY A 8 0.24 8.82 12.93
C GLY A 8 -1.24 9.08 12.62
N TRP A 9 -1.51 10.24 12.04
CA TRP A 9 -2.83 10.59 11.50
C TRP A 9 -2.68 10.97 10.03
N THR A 10 -3.62 10.57 9.19
CA THR A 10 -3.69 10.99 7.78
C THR A 10 -5.03 11.65 7.54
N ARG A 11 -5.01 12.82 6.90
CA ARG A 11 -6.21 13.57 6.52
C ARG A 11 -6.46 13.41 5.03
N VAL A 12 -7.68 13.03 4.66
CA VAL A 12 -8.17 13.02 3.28
C VAL A 12 -9.16 14.17 3.11
N SER A 13 -9.11 14.88 1.99
CA SER A 13 -10.02 16.00 1.71
C SER A 13 -10.32 16.02 0.21
N PHE A 14 -11.59 16.15 -0.15
CA PHE A 14 -12.05 16.21 -1.53
C PHE A 14 -12.29 17.67 -1.95
N CYS A 15 -11.91 18.02 -3.17
CA CYS A 15 -12.18 19.34 -3.73
C CYS A 15 -13.59 19.41 -4.31
N TYR A 16 -14.18 20.61 -4.39
CA TYR A 16 -15.54 20.79 -4.90
C TYR A 16 -15.72 20.35 -6.37
N TYR A 17 -14.63 20.32 -7.13
CA TYR A 17 -14.59 19.94 -8.55
C TYR A 17 -14.14 18.49 -8.76
N SER A 18 -13.92 17.72 -7.69
CA SER A 18 -13.58 16.31 -7.80
C SER A 18 -14.78 15.53 -8.36
N PRO A 19 -14.63 14.79 -9.47
CA PRO A 19 -15.68 13.94 -10.00
C PRO A 19 -16.11 12.88 -8.97
N ASN A 20 -17.39 12.51 -8.98
CA ASN A 20 -17.92 11.47 -8.08
C ASN A 20 -17.19 10.13 -8.23
N GLU A 21 -16.79 9.78 -9.45
CA GLU A 21 -16.03 8.55 -9.74
C GLU A 21 -14.66 8.53 -9.04
N GLU A 22 -13.96 9.67 -9.04
CA GLU A 22 -12.67 9.79 -8.36
C GLU A 22 -12.83 9.70 -6.84
N MET A 23 -13.86 10.35 -6.28
CA MET A 23 -14.15 10.28 -4.84
C MET A 23 -14.54 8.86 -4.40
N ALA A 24 -15.32 8.15 -5.22
CA ALA A 24 -15.68 6.76 -4.99
C ALA A 24 -14.43 5.87 -4.99
N PHE A 25 -13.59 5.98 -6.03
CA PHE A 25 -12.33 5.23 -6.12
C PHE A 25 -11.42 5.45 -4.90
N VAL A 26 -11.23 6.70 -4.46
CA VAL A 26 -10.41 6.99 -3.27
C VAL A 26 -11.02 6.37 -2.02
N THR A 27 -12.34 6.39 -1.88
CA THR A 27 -13.04 5.77 -0.75
C THR A 27 -12.85 4.25 -0.75
N ASP A 28 -13.02 3.60 -1.90
CA ASP A 28 -12.82 2.16 -2.07
C ASP A 28 -11.36 1.75 -1.83
N ALA A 29 -10.40 2.60 -2.23
CA ALA A 29 -8.99 2.39 -1.96
C ALA A 29 -8.67 2.48 -0.46
N ILE A 30 -9.32 3.40 0.28
CA ILE A 30 -9.19 3.49 1.74
C ILE A 30 -9.78 2.24 2.40
N GLU A 31 -10.96 1.78 1.97
CA GLU A 31 -11.56 0.54 2.46
C GLU A 31 -10.65 -0.67 2.21
N PHE A 32 -10.06 -0.75 1.01
CA PHE A 32 -9.08 -1.77 0.67
C PHE A 32 -7.86 -1.74 1.61
N VAL A 33 -7.28 -0.56 1.87
CA VAL A 33 -6.14 -0.43 2.78
C VAL A 33 -6.53 -0.79 4.21
N ALA A 34 -7.71 -0.41 4.66
CA ALA A 34 -8.21 -0.78 5.99
C ALA A 34 -8.40 -2.30 6.12
N ALA A 35 -8.89 -2.97 5.07
CA ALA A 35 -9.16 -4.40 5.08
C ALA A 35 -7.92 -5.28 4.84
N TYR A 36 -6.95 -4.83 4.03
CA TYR A 36 -5.84 -5.67 3.55
C TYR A 36 -4.44 -5.05 3.74
N GLY A 37 -4.35 -3.81 4.23
CA GLY A 37 -3.08 -3.08 4.33
C GLY A 37 -2.01 -3.78 5.16
N TYR A 38 -2.41 -4.49 6.22
CA TYR A 38 -1.47 -5.26 7.06
C TYR A 38 -0.70 -6.34 6.28
N ARG A 39 -1.28 -6.90 5.21
CA ARG A 39 -0.65 -7.94 4.39
C ARG A 39 0.58 -7.40 3.65
N PHE A 40 0.55 -6.13 3.26
CA PHE A 40 1.63 -5.46 2.52
C PHE A 40 2.86 -5.17 3.38
N LEU A 41 2.73 -5.18 4.72
CA LEU A 41 3.86 -4.93 5.62
C LEU A 41 4.99 -5.94 5.42
N HIS A 42 4.70 -7.17 4.98
CA HIS A 42 5.70 -8.19 4.66
C HIS A 42 6.70 -7.80 3.58
N LEU A 43 6.36 -6.82 2.75
CA LEU A 43 7.23 -6.30 1.70
C LEU A 43 8.18 -5.23 2.22
N TYR A 44 8.02 -4.79 3.48
CA TYR A 44 8.80 -3.72 4.07
C TYR A 44 9.51 -4.17 5.34
N GLU A 45 10.77 -3.77 5.46
CA GLU A 45 11.57 -3.87 6.67
C GLU A 45 11.50 -2.55 7.43
N PHE A 46 11.27 -2.63 8.74
CA PHE A 46 11.21 -1.45 9.60
C PHE A 46 12.56 -1.24 10.30
N ASP A 47 13.18 -0.10 10.04
CA ASP A 47 14.40 0.30 10.74
C ASP A 47 14.02 1.03 12.04
N TRP A 48 14.24 0.36 13.17
CA TRP A 48 13.93 0.85 14.50
C TRP A 48 14.77 2.06 14.94
N MET A 49 15.95 2.25 14.35
CA MET A 49 16.85 3.35 14.71
C MET A 49 16.42 4.65 14.03
N THR A 50 15.99 4.56 12.78
CA THR A 50 15.60 5.73 11.97
C THR A 50 14.09 5.94 11.88
N GLY A 51 13.29 4.92 12.20
CA GLY A 51 11.85 4.92 12.02
C GLY A 51 11.40 4.75 10.57
N ASN A 52 12.31 4.40 9.65
CA ASN A 52 12.02 4.29 8.23
C ASN A 52 11.52 2.90 7.84
N TRP A 53 10.63 2.86 6.85
CA TRP A 53 10.18 1.62 6.20
C TRP A 53 10.91 1.46 4.88
N ASN A 54 11.69 0.38 4.74
CA ASN A 54 12.46 0.08 3.53
C ASN A 54 11.79 -1.04 2.74
N PHE A 55 11.53 -0.82 1.46
CA PHE A 55 10.92 -1.82 0.59
C PHE A 55 11.93 -2.91 0.20
N MET A 56 11.64 -4.16 0.58
CA MET A 56 12.48 -5.32 0.31
C MET A 56 12.26 -5.81 -1.12
N LYS A 57 13.07 -5.31 -2.07
CA LYS A 57 13.06 -5.79 -3.47
C LYS A 57 13.62 -7.21 -3.64
N SER A 58 14.39 -7.69 -2.67
CA SER A 58 15.19 -8.91 -2.77
C SER A 58 14.52 -10.07 -2.04
N GLY A 59 13.59 -10.75 -2.70
CA GLY A 59 13.05 -12.00 -2.19
C GLY A 59 12.42 -12.81 -3.30
N PHE A 60 12.94 -14.02 -3.56
CA PHE A 60 12.31 -15.00 -4.45
C PHE A 60 10.81 -15.23 -4.10
N ARG A 61 10.46 -15.01 -2.83
CA ARG A 61 9.12 -15.16 -2.25
C ARG A 61 8.06 -14.23 -2.86
N TYR A 62 8.43 -13.08 -3.41
CA TYR A 62 7.46 -12.08 -3.91
C TYR A 62 7.62 -11.74 -5.39
N LYS A 63 8.32 -12.58 -6.18
CA LYS A 63 8.52 -12.35 -7.63
C LYS A 63 7.23 -12.09 -8.39
N LYS A 64 6.15 -12.81 -8.04
CA LYS A 64 4.82 -12.64 -8.66
C LYS A 64 4.22 -11.28 -8.34
N VAL A 65 4.31 -10.84 -7.08
CA VAL A 65 3.88 -9.50 -6.65
C VAL A 65 4.70 -8.41 -7.38
N MET A 66 6.02 -8.56 -7.48
CA MET A 66 6.87 -7.61 -8.20
C MET A 66 6.48 -7.49 -9.68
N LYS A 67 6.20 -8.61 -10.35
CA LYS A 67 5.72 -8.60 -11.74
C LYS A 67 4.36 -7.89 -11.91
N LEU A 68 3.44 -8.07 -10.95
CA LEU A 68 2.17 -7.35 -10.94
C LEU A 68 2.36 -5.84 -10.72
N LEU A 69 3.28 -5.45 -9.84
CA LEU A 69 3.66 -4.06 -9.61
C LEU A 69 4.37 -3.42 -10.81
N GLU A 70 5.15 -4.18 -11.59
CA GLU A 70 5.76 -3.68 -12.82
C GLU A 70 4.72 -3.44 -13.91
N LYS A 71 3.68 -4.29 -13.99
CA LYS A 71 2.56 -4.11 -14.92
C LYS A 71 1.84 -2.77 -14.70
N THR A 72 1.63 -2.37 -13.44
CA THR A 72 0.98 -1.08 -13.13
C THR A 72 1.85 0.12 -13.52
N GLN A 73 3.17 0.00 -13.45
CA GLN A 73 4.10 1.07 -13.86
C GLN A 73 4.11 1.29 -15.37
N SER A 74 3.92 0.22 -16.16
CA SER A 74 3.82 0.34 -17.63
C SER A 74 2.49 0.99 -18.07
N SER A 75 1.44 0.89 -17.25
CA SER A 75 0.15 1.57 -17.47
C SER A 75 0.11 3.01 -16.93
N ARG A 76 1.25 3.64 -16.59
CA ARG A 76 1.37 5.06 -16.19
C ARG A 76 1.10 6.04 -17.35
N THR A 77 0.04 5.82 -18.10
CA THR A 77 -0.53 6.87 -18.95
C THR A 77 -1.13 7.94 -18.06
N CYS A 78 -0.72 9.18 -18.32
CA CYS A 78 -1.23 10.38 -17.66
C CYS A 78 -2.77 10.34 -17.67
N LEU A 79 -3.42 10.46 -16.50
CA LEU A 79 -4.89 10.53 -16.39
C LEU A 79 -5.49 11.73 -17.15
N CYS A 80 -4.64 12.68 -17.56
CA CYS A 80 -4.99 13.90 -18.28
C CYS A 80 -5.03 13.76 -19.81
N SER A 81 -4.94 12.54 -20.37
CA SER A 81 -5.21 12.35 -21.80
C SER A 81 -6.72 12.49 -22.08
N PRO A 82 -7.15 13.46 -22.91
CA PRO A 82 -8.55 13.63 -23.25
C PRO A 82 -9.02 12.37 -24.01
N GLY A 83 -10.08 11.72 -23.52
CA GLY A 83 -10.72 10.56 -24.17
C GLY A 83 -10.42 9.19 -23.56
N ASN A 84 -9.69 9.11 -22.44
CA ASN A 84 -9.61 7.86 -21.67
C ASN A 84 -10.79 7.76 -20.71
N ASP A 85 -11.49 6.62 -20.72
CA ASP A 85 -12.44 6.25 -19.68
C ASP A 85 -11.68 6.07 -18.36
N THR A 86 -11.75 7.09 -17.50
CA THR A 86 -11.08 7.12 -16.19
C THR A 86 -11.60 6.02 -15.27
N ASN A 87 -12.87 5.66 -15.42
CA ASN A 87 -13.54 4.68 -14.58
C ASN A 87 -12.99 3.27 -14.80
N SER A 88 -12.76 2.92 -16.07
CA SER A 88 -12.13 1.65 -16.45
C SER A 88 -10.74 1.44 -15.82
N LYS A 89 -9.96 2.52 -15.62
CA LYS A 89 -8.64 2.45 -14.96
C LYS A 89 -8.73 2.26 -13.46
N TYR A 90 -9.72 2.88 -12.81
CA TYR A 90 -9.91 2.75 -11.36
C TYR A 90 -10.24 1.31 -10.96
N GLU A 91 -11.12 0.64 -11.72
CA GLU A 91 -11.42 -0.77 -11.48
C GLU A 91 -10.17 -1.64 -11.70
N GLU A 92 -9.41 -1.41 -12.78
CA GLU A 92 -8.15 -2.14 -13.03
C GLU A 92 -7.18 -1.99 -11.84
N TYR A 93 -7.03 -0.79 -11.27
CA TYR A 93 -6.17 -0.59 -10.11
C TYR A 93 -6.64 -1.36 -8.88
N LEU A 94 -7.94 -1.36 -8.59
CA LEU A 94 -8.50 -2.11 -7.46
C LEU A 94 -8.38 -3.62 -7.67
N GLU A 95 -8.62 -4.13 -8.88
CA GLU A 95 -8.45 -5.55 -9.20
C GLU A 95 -7.00 -6.01 -9.04
N ILE A 96 -6.03 -5.21 -9.49
CA ILE A 96 -4.61 -5.52 -9.32
C ILE A 96 -4.25 -5.49 -7.83
N ALA A 97 -4.73 -4.50 -7.08
CA ALA A 97 -4.47 -4.39 -5.65
C ALA A 97 -5.03 -5.60 -4.88
N ARG A 98 -6.27 -6.00 -5.17
CA ARG A 98 -6.91 -7.23 -4.63
C ARG A 98 -6.13 -8.49 -5.00
N SER A 99 -5.68 -8.58 -6.25
CA SER A 99 -4.86 -9.71 -6.71
C SER A 99 -3.53 -9.80 -5.97
N ILE A 100 -2.87 -8.68 -5.71
CA ILE A 100 -1.63 -8.65 -4.92
C ILE A 100 -1.92 -9.04 -3.46
N ALA A 101 -2.98 -8.51 -2.85
CA ALA A 101 -3.35 -8.83 -1.48
C ALA A 101 -3.62 -10.33 -1.28
N ALA A 102 -4.24 -10.98 -2.27
CA ALA A 102 -4.53 -12.42 -2.24
C ALA A 102 -3.27 -13.30 -2.28
N GLU A 103 -2.18 -12.81 -2.89
CA GLU A 103 -0.90 -13.53 -2.94
C GLU A 103 -0.06 -13.35 -1.67
N LEU A 104 -0.43 -12.40 -0.81
CA LEU A 104 0.29 -12.09 0.43
C LEU A 104 -0.25 -12.89 1.61
N PRO A 105 0.62 -13.30 2.54
CA PRO A 105 0.21 -14.01 3.75
C PRO A 105 -0.69 -13.12 4.63
N ASP A 106 -1.59 -13.77 5.37
CA ASP A 106 -2.59 -13.11 6.20
C ASP A 106 -1.95 -12.41 7.42
N PHE A 107 -1.23 -13.16 8.27
CA PHE A 107 -0.64 -12.60 9.47
C PHE A 107 0.83 -12.23 9.29
N PRO A 108 1.30 -11.10 9.87
CA PRO A 108 2.72 -10.78 9.93
C PRO A 108 3.50 -11.94 10.55
N THR A 109 4.47 -12.49 9.81
CA THR A 109 5.51 -13.33 10.42
C THR A 109 6.09 -12.55 11.60
N SER A 110 6.11 -13.16 12.78
CA SER A 110 6.64 -12.55 14.01
C SER A 110 7.95 -11.82 13.71
N ARG A 111 7.94 -10.49 13.81
CA ARG A 111 9.14 -9.68 13.61
C ARG A 111 9.96 -9.77 14.88
N ALA A 112 11.26 -10.01 14.74
CA ALA A 112 12.17 -9.92 15.87
C ALA A 112 12.17 -8.46 16.35
N ILE A 113 11.62 -8.24 17.53
CA ILE A 113 11.71 -6.95 18.21
C ILE A 113 13.17 -6.85 18.71
N PRO A 114 13.90 -5.77 18.40
CA PRO A 114 15.25 -5.59 18.92
C PRO A 114 15.26 -5.67 20.45
N GLU A 115 16.23 -6.36 21.04
CA GLU A 115 16.37 -6.57 22.50
C GLU A 115 16.39 -5.27 23.32
N VAL A 116 16.68 -4.14 22.68
CA VAL A 116 16.77 -2.82 23.31
C VAL A 116 15.38 -2.20 23.58
N LEU A 117 14.31 -2.76 23.02
CA LEU A 117 12.93 -2.34 23.28
C LEU A 117 12.32 -3.22 24.38
N ASP A 118 12.03 -2.62 25.52
CA ASP A 118 11.29 -3.28 26.60
C ASP A 118 9.85 -3.59 26.12
N PRO A 119 9.43 -4.86 26.03
CA PRO A 119 8.10 -5.24 25.57
C PRO A 119 6.97 -4.85 26.56
N GLN A 120 7.29 -4.27 27.72
CA GLN A 120 6.31 -3.87 28.75
C GLN A 120 6.06 -2.35 28.86
N LEU A 121 6.44 -1.56 27.85
CA LEU A 121 6.06 -0.14 27.79
C LEU A 121 4.55 0.10 27.80
#